data_AF-D4GWX4-F1
#
_entry.id   AF-D4GWX4-F1
#
_cell.length_a   1.000
_cell.length_b   1.000
_cell.length_c   1.000
_cell.angle_alpha   90.00
_cell.angle_beta   90.00
_cell.angle_gamma   90.00
#
_symmetry.space_group_name_H-M   'P 1'
#
loop_
_entity.id
_entity.type
_entity.pdbx_description
1 polymer ?
#
loop_
_entity_poly.entity_id
_entity_poly.type
_entity_poly.pdbx_seq_one_letter_code
_entity_poly.pdbx_strand_id
1 'polypeptide(L)' 'MMQRYNRYEKARILGARALQVSYGAPVLVDSEQTEPILIAAEEYDAGVLPFTVKREGK' A
#
# COMPACT_ATOMS: atom_id res chain seq x y z
N MET A 1 5.64 0.18 -14.99
CA MET A 1 4.58 1.13 -15.42
C MET A 1 3.92 1.68 -14.19
N MET A 2 3.90 3.00 -14.01
CA MET A 2 3.17 3.64 -12.91
C MET A 2 1.67 3.49 -13.18
N GLN A 3 1.03 2.45 -12.61
CA GLN A 3 -0.41 2.25 -12.76
C GLN A 3 -1.11 3.41 -12.02
N ARG A 4 -1.83 4.25 -12.76
CA ARG A 4 -2.60 5.35 -12.17
C ARG A 4 -3.85 4.76 -11.50
N TYR A 5 -3.78 4.63 -10.17
CA TYR A 5 -4.93 4.29 -9.35
C TYR A 5 -5.84 5.50 -9.17
N ASN A 6 -7.16 5.27 -9.18
CA ASN A 6 -8.12 6.30 -8.80
C ASN A 6 -8.09 6.54 -7.27
N ARG A 7 -8.75 7.58 -6.78
CA ARG A 7 -8.74 7.93 -5.35
C ARG A 7 -9.25 6.82 -4.43
N TYR A 8 -10.23 6.03 -4.88
CA TYR A 8 -10.82 4.94 -4.10
C TYR A 8 -9.90 3.71 -4.09
N GLU A 9 -9.30 3.39 -5.23
CA GLU A 9 -8.29 2.35 -5.35
C GLU A 9 -7.07 2.67 -4.47
N LYS A 10 -6.57 3.92 -4.53
CA LYS A 10 -5.47 4.38 -3.67
C LYS A 10 -5.81 4.20 -2.19
N ALA A 11 -7.00 4.66 -1.77
CA ALA A 11 -7.44 4.49 -0.38
C ALA A 11 -7.54 3.01 0.02
N ARG A 12 -8.04 2.14 -0.87
CA ARG A 12 -8.17 0.71 -0.60
C ARG A 12 -6.81 0.00 -0.50
N ILE A 13 -5.85 0.38 -1.34
CA ILE A 13 -4.48 -0.14 -1.33
C ILE A 13 -3.79 0.21 -0.01
N LEU A 14 -3.82 1.49 0.37
CA LEU A 14 -3.22 1.98 1.61
C LEU A 14 -3.85 1.30 2.83
N GLY A 15 -5.18 1.22 2.89
CA GLY A 15 -5.87 0.55 3.99
C GLY A 15 -5.59 -0.95 4.06
N ALA A 16 -5.52 -1.64 2.92
CA ALA A 16 -5.16 -3.06 2.89
C ALA A 16 -3.74 -3.30 3.38
N ARG A 17 -2.79 -2.46 2.95
CA ARG A 17 -1.40 -2.59 3.37
C ARG A 17 -1.22 -2.24 4.84
N ALA A 18 -1.85 -1.18 5.33
CA ALA A 18 -1.83 -0.81 6.74
C ALA A 18 -2.31 -1.98 7.62
N LEU A 19 -3.36 -2.70 7.21
CA LEU A 19 -3.83 -3.88 7.93
C LEU A 19 -2.79 -5.01 7.97
N GLN A 20 -2.08 -5.26 6.86
CA GLN A 20 -1.01 -6.25 6.82
C GLN A 20 0.11 -5.89 7.81
N VAL A 21 0.56 -4.63 7.81
CA VAL A 21 1.58 -4.13 8.74
C VAL A 21 1.11 -4.25 10.20
N SER A 22 -0.15 -3.89 10.49
CA SER A 22 -0.74 -4.07 11.83
C SER A 22 -0.74 -5.52 12.32
N TYR A 23 -0.80 -6.49 11.41
CA TYR A 23 -0.72 -7.92 11.73
C TYR A 23 0.71 -8.48 11.73
N GLY A 24 1.73 -7.60 11.69
CA GLY A 24 3.13 -8.00 11.76
C GLY A 24 3.71 -8.47 10.44
N ALA A 25 3.08 -8.15 9.30
CA ALA A 25 3.71 -8.39 8.01
C ALA A 25 5.01 -7.56 7.89
N PRO A 26 6.05 -8.10 7.24
CA PRO A 26 7.31 -7.41 7.08
C PRO A 26 7.15 -6.13 6.24
N VAL A 27 7.81 -5.06 6.69
CA VAL A 27 7.90 -3.78 6.00
C VAL A 27 9.01 -3.82 4.95
N LEU A 28 8.76 -3.25 3.78
CA LEU A 28 9.62 -3.32 2.58
C LEU A 28 10.48 -2.06 2.37
N VAL A 29 10.31 -1.05 3.20
CA VAL A 29 11.09 0.19 3.23
C VAL A 29 11.66 0.41 4.64
N ASP A 30 12.76 1.14 4.73
CA ASP A 30 13.24 1.63 6.01
C ASP A 30 12.37 2.84 6.41
N SER A 31 11.62 2.69 7.51
CA SER A 31 10.60 3.64 7.94
C SER A 31 10.81 3.99 9.41
N GLU A 32 10.86 5.28 9.71
CA GLU A 32 10.87 5.79 11.09
C GLU A 32 9.44 5.87 11.69
N GLN A 33 8.42 5.63 10.87
CA GLN A 33 7.02 5.69 11.30
C GLN A 33 6.65 4.48 12.16
N THR A 34 5.74 4.70 13.12
CA THR A 34 5.18 3.62 13.95
C THR A 34 3.75 3.28 13.51
N GLU A 35 3.02 4.27 12.99
CA GLU A 35 1.64 4.12 12.54
C GLU A 35 1.57 3.29 11.24
N PRO A 36 0.85 2.16 11.21
CA PRO A 36 0.79 1.27 10.04
C PRO A 36 0.32 1.96 8.75
N ILE A 37 -0.52 2.99 8.86
CA ILE A 37 -1.02 3.74 7.70
C ILE A 37 0.04 4.66 7.08
N LEU A 38 0.98 5.16 7.87
CA LEU A 38 2.09 6.00 7.39
C LEU A 38 3.15 5.11 6.72
N ILE A 39 3.47 3.97 7.32
CA ILE A 39 4.35 2.94 6.73
C ILE A 39 3.79 2.50 5.37
N ALA A 40 2.49 2.19 5.30
CA ALA A 40 1.83 1.81 4.05
C ALA A 40 1.88 2.91 2.97
N ALA A 41 1.87 4.18 3.37
CA ALA A 41 1.99 5.31 2.46
C ALA A 41 3.42 5.43 1.90
N GLU A 42 4.43 5.28 2.74
CA GLU A 42 5.85 5.28 2.31
C GLU A 42 6.15 4.13 1.34
N GLU A 43 5.65 2.91 1.62
CA GLU A 43 5.80 1.77 0.70
C GLU A 43 5.04 1.96 -0.62
N TYR A 44 3.87 2.62 -0.57
CA TYR A 44 3.11 2.96 -1.76
C TYR A 44 3.86 3.97 -2.64
N ASP A 45 4.39 5.03 -2.03
CA ASP A 45 5.12 6.09 -2.74
C ASP A 45 6.47 5.58 -3.29
N ALA A 46 7.10 4.61 -2.61
CA ALA A 46 8.26 3.87 -3.11
C ALA A 46 7.93 2.86 -4.23
N GLY A 47 6.64 2.54 -4.44
CA GLY A 47 6.19 1.62 -5.49
C GLY A 47 6.55 0.16 -5.26
N VAL A 48 6.77 -0.25 -4.01
CA VAL A 48 7.27 -1.59 -3.64
C VAL A 48 6.17 -2.57 -3.22
N LEU A 49 4.90 -2.17 -3.22
CA LEU A 49 3.79 -3.01 -2.75
C LEU A 49 3.63 -4.28 -3.60
N PRO A 50 3.54 -5.47 -2.97
CA PRO A 50 3.55 -6.76 -3.67
C PRO A 50 2.16 -7.20 -4.18
N PHE A 51 1.26 -6.25 -4.43
CA PHE A 51 -0.08 -6.54 -4.93
C PHE A 51 -0.62 -5.42 -5.81
N THR A 52 -1.67 -5.72 -6.57
CA THR A 52 -2.29 -4.78 -7.51
C THR A 52 -3.81 -4.84 -7.45
N VAL A 53 -4.47 -3.91 -8.14
CA VAL A 53 -5.94 -3.86 -8.24
C VAL A 53 -6.38 -4.60 -9.50
N LYS A 54 -7.19 -5.64 -9.32
CA LYS A 54 -7.92 -6.28 -10.41
C LYS A 54 -9.20 -5.49 -10.68
N ARG A 55 -9.38 -5.03 -11.92
CA ARG A 55 -10.61 -4.35 -12.38
C ARG A 55 -11.44 -5.36 -13.17
N GLU A 56 -12.65 -5.67 -12.71
CA GLU A 56 -13.59 -6.49 -13.48
C GLU A 56 -14.26 -5.60 -14.53
N GLY A 57 -13.95 -5.82 -15.82
CA GLY A 57 -14.48 -5.00 -16.92
C GLY A 57 -13.49 -4.60 -18.03
N LYS A 58 -12.32 -5.23 -18.11
CA LYS A 58 -11.46 -5.21 -19.30
C LYS A 58 -11.06 -6.63 -19.69
#